data_AF-A0A9E0XF93-F1
#
_entry.id   AF-A0A9E0XF93-F1
#
_cell.length_a   1.000
_cell.length_b   1.000
_cell.length_c   1.000
_cell.angle_alpha   90.00
_cell.angle_beta   90.00
_cell.angle_gamma   90.00
#
_symmetry.space_group_name_H-M   'P 1'
#
loop_
_entity.id
_entity.type
_entity.pdbx_description
1 polymer ?
#
loop_
_entity_poly.entity_id
_entity_poly.type
_entity_poly.pdbx_seq_one_letter_code
_entity_poly.pdbx_strand_id
1 'polypeptide(L)'
;MNILWPQLVVALLLLWIPRQWLRAGGALFKRSRKHGRVRRDREAEREPGDNSIYFRDEFMKIRNYVDFFRAGIGGLAIVGLWSANIAPALDAPADASDWRIALVRYTGVLIMLVGVLIQSFRSEKRSAMFPPIFYLSGLTFGTCGVTVAALAVVLTWVLNTTLSGPVAFLSLYALLVAGFGAFLNDDLQQVGISAGLVFLPVLISLLAKKRLVHFSKKVKAGGQPAG
;
A
#
# COMPACT_ATOMS: atom_id res chain seq x y z
N MET A 1 5.32 25.72 13.30
CA MET A 1 5.09 24.28 13.10
C MET A 1 5.31 23.62 14.43
N ASN A 2 4.27 23.02 14.97
CA ASN A 2 4.33 22.26 16.20
C ASN A 2 4.54 20.80 15.83
N ILE A 3 5.51 20.15 16.47
CA ILE A 3 5.87 18.76 16.19
C ILE A 3 5.56 17.94 17.43
N LEU A 4 4.65 16.98 17.28
CA LEU A 4 4.41 15.97 18.30
C LEU A 4 5.36 14.80 18.06
N TRP A 5 6.55 14.90 18.65
CA TRP A 5 7.65 13.95 18.46
C TRP A 5 7.25 12.48 18.65
N PRO A 6 6.47 12.07 19.67
CA PRO A 6 6.08 10.67 19.82
C PRO A 6 5.27 10.15 18.63
N GLN A 7 4.27 10.91 18.18
CA GLN A 7 3.42 10.60 17.03
C GLN A 7 4.24 10.56 15.75
N LEU A 8 5.16 11.52 15.57
CA LEU A 8 6.03 11.56 14.41
C LEU A 8 6.94 10.33 14.35
N VAL A 9 7.60 9.97 15.46
CA VAL A 9 8.47 8.79 15.52
C VAL A 9 7.67 7.53 15.22
N VAL A 10 6.47 7.38 15.81
CA VAL A 10 5.58 6.24 15.53
C VAL A 10 5.18 6.20 14.06
N ALA A 11 4.79 7.34 13.47
CA ALA A 11 4.43 7.42 12.07
C ALA A 11 5.59 7.00 11.15
N LEU A 12 6.80 7.52 11.40
CA LEU A 12 8.00 7.18 10.64
C LEU A 12 8.32 5.68 10.74
N LEU A 13 8.26 5.10 11.95
CA LEU A 13 8.51 3.67 12.15
C LEU A 13 7.48 2.82 11.40
N LEU A 14 6.20 3.17 11.48
CA LEU A 14 5.13 2.38 10.86
C LEU A 14 5.13 2.48 9.32
N LEU A 15 5.36 3.68 8.78
CA LEU A 15 5.32 3.95 7.34
C LEU A 15 6.62 3.52 6.64
N TRP A 16 7.79 3.82 7.21
CA TRP A 16 9.06 3.68 6.51
C TRP A 16 9.74 2.33 6.71
N ILE A 17 9.48 1.60 7.81
CA ILE A 17 10.13 0.31 8.01
C ILE A 17 9.74 -0.62 6.86
N PRO A 18 10.69 -1.13 6.06
CA PRO A 18 10.36 -1.92 4.90
C PRO A 18 9.89 -3.30 5.36
N ARG A 19 8.91 -3.86 4.64
CA ARG A 19 8.29 -5.16 4.95
C ARG A 19 9.30 -6.32 5.12
N GLN A 20 10.47 -6.20 4.50
CA GLN A 20 11.56 -7.17 4.59
C GLN A 20 12.22 -7.24 5.97
N TRP A 21 12.25 -6.16 6.74
CA TRP A 21 12.86 -6.14 8.07
C TRP A 21 12.02 -6.92 9.08
N LEU A 22 10.69 -6.93 8.92
CA LEU A 22 9.80 -7.81 9.68
C LEU A 22 10.10 -9.30 9.46
N ARG A 23 10.77 -9.68 8.35
CA ARG A 23 11.18 -11.07 8.10
C ARG A 23 12.37 -11.49 8.95
N ALA A 24 13.25 -10.56 9.30
CA ALA A 24 14.44 -10.84 10.12
C ALA A 24 14.03 -11.20 11.55
N GLY A 25 13.08 -10.46 12.14
CA GLY A 25 12.53 -10.79 13.47
C GLY A 25 11.75 -12.12 13.50
N GLY A 26 11.00 -12.43 12.44
CA GLY A 26 10.26 -13.70 12.33
C GLY A 26 11.12 -14.94 12.02
N ALA A 27 12.40 -14.76 11.66
CA ALA A 27 13.31 -15.88 11.43
C ALA A 27 13.63 -16.65 12.71
N LEU A 28 13.59 -15.98 13.88
CA LEU A 28 13.71 -16.59 15.20
C LEU A 28 12.48 -17.43 15.59
N PHE A 29 11.31 -17.15 15.01
CA PHE A 29 10.05 -17.85 15.29
C PHE A 29 9.72 -18.99 14.31
N LYS A 30 10.67 -19.42 13.46
CA LYS A 30 10.44 -20.51 12.51
C LYS A 30 10.40 -21.88 13.19
N ARG A 31 9.27 -22.20 13.81
CA ARG A 31 8.84 -23.60 13.96
C ARG A 31 8.41 -24.12 12.59
N SER A 32 9.13 -25.14 12.13
CA SER A 32 8.89 -25.95 10.93
C SER A 32 7.40 -26.09 10.59
N ARG A 33 6.97 -25.51 9.46
CA ARG A 33 5.69 -25.86 8.82
C ARG A 33 5.97 -26.47 7.45
N LYS A 34 5.92 -27.80 7.40
CA LYS A 34 5.82 -28.64 6.19
C LYS A 34 4.49 -28.39 5.45
N HIS A 35 4.32 -27.21 4.86
CA HIS A 35 3.18 -26.86 3.99
C HIS A 35 3.66 -26.31 2.63
N GLY A 36 4.81 -26.78 2.16
CA GLY A 36 5.45 -26.35 0.91
C GLY A 36 5.07 -27.15 -0.33
N ARG A 37 4.31 -28.25 -0.22
CA ARG A 37 3.94 -29.09 -1.38
C ARG A 37 2.75 -28.53 -2.14
N VAL A 38 1.62 -28.27 -1.48
CA VAL A 38 0.38 -27.78 -2.12
C VAL A 38 0.55 -26.41 -2.81
N ARG A 39 1.49 -25.58 -2.34
CA ARG A 39 1.72 -24.24 -2.89
C ARG A 39 2.55 -24.25 -4.19
N ARG A 40 3.31 -25.33 -4.44
CA ARG A 40 4.05 -25.50 -5.70
C ARG A 40 3.13 -25.84 -6.86
N ASP A 41 2.03 -26.55 -6.58
CA ASP A 41 1.14 -27.06 -7.62
C ASP A 41 0.28 -25.93 -8.21
N ARG A 42 -0.23 -24.99 -7.38
CA ARG A 42 -0.97 -23.81 -7.87
C ARG A 42 -0.15 -22.75 -8.61
N GLU A 43 1.14 -22.64 -8.32
CA GLU A 43 2.05 -21.75 -9.09
C GLU A 43 2.44 -22.38 -10.43
N ALA A 44 2.38 -23.71 -10.55
CA ALA A 44 2.62 -24.45 -11.80
C ALA A 44 1.38 -24.49 -12.71
N GLU A 45 0.17 -24.37 -12.15
CA GLU A 45 -1.11 -24.26 -12.89
C GLU A 45 -1.37 -22.86 -13.48
N ARG A 46 -0.51 -21.86 -13.21
CA ARG A 46 -0.69 -20.53 -13.80
C ARG A 46 -0.34 -20.55 -15.27
N GLU A 47 -1.31 -20.17 -16.11
CA GLU A 47 -1.06 -19.95 -17.53
C GLU A 47 0.04 -18.89 -17.70
N PRO A 48 1.01 -19.10 -18.62
CA PRO A 48 2.05 -18.13 -18.88
C PRO A 48 1.45 -16.82 -19.44
N GLY A 49 1.24 -15.85 -18.56
CA GLY A 49 0.57 -14.58 -18.89
C GLY A 49 -0.41 -14.10 -17.81
N ASP A 50 -0.88 -15.00 -16.95
CA ASP A 50 -1.82 -14.67 -15.88
C ASP A 50 -1.12 -13.91 -14.73
N ASN A 51 -1.40 -12.60 -14.67
CA ASN A 51 -0.95 -11.69 -13.62
C ASN A 51 -2.11 -11.28 -12.68
N SER A 52 -3.22 -12.03 -12.68
CA SER A 52 -4.37 -11.73 -11.84
C SER A 52 -4.05 -11.83 -10.35
N ILE A 53 -4.70 -10.98 -9.55
CA ILE A 53 -4.54 -10.95 -8.09
C ILE A 53 -5.63 -11.84 -7.49
N TYR A 54 -5.27 -13.03 -7.02
CA TYR A 54 -6.24 -13.91 -6.36
C TYR A 54 -6.55 -13.43 -4.94
N PHE A 55 -7.80 -13.02 -4.73
CA PHE A 55 -8.34 -12.59 -3.44
C PHE A 55 -7.97 -13.54 -2.30
N ARG A 56 -8.24 -14.84 -2.45
CA ARG A 56 -8.03 -15.84 -1.40
C ARG A 56 -6.57 -15.95 -0.96
N ASP A 57 -5.64 -15.92 -1.91
CA ASP A 57 -4.21 -16.07 -1.62
C ASP A 57 -3.64 -14.83 -0.92
N GLU A 58 -4.17 -13.64 -1.22
CA GLU A 58 -3.76 -12.42 -0.56
C GLU A 58 -4.34 -12.26 0.85
N PHE A 59 -5.62 -12.55 1.06
CA PHE A 59 -6.26 -12.42 2.37
C PHE A 59 -5.76 -13.47 3.38
N MET A 60 -5.17 -14.59 2.96
CA MET A 60 -4.62 -15.58 3.89
C MET A 60 -3.27 -15.19 4.49
N LYS A 61 -2.63 -14.12 4.00
CA LYS A 61 -1.31 -13.70 4.49
C LYS A 61 -1.48 -12.73 5.66
N ILE A 62 -1.22 -13.16 6.90
CA ILE A 62 -1.19 -12.29 8.11
C ILE A 62 -0.38 -11.00 7.87
N ARG A 63 0.73 -11.13 7.14
CA ARG A 63 1.60 -10.01 6.79
C ARG A 63 0.94 -8.91 5.97
N ASN A 64 -0.17 -9.18 5.28
CA ASN A 64 -0.93 -8.18 4.54
C ASN A 64 -1.75 -7.33 5.51
N TYR A 65 -2.34 -7.93 6.56
CA TYR A 65 -3.01 -7.19 7.63
C TYR A 65 -2.06 -6.33 8.47
N VAL A 66 -0.87 -6.84 8.80
CA VAL A 66 0.15 -6.02 9.49
C VAL A 66 0.52 -4.79 8.65
N ASP A 67 0.61 -4.96 7.34
CA ASP A 67 0.91 -3.89 6.38
C ASP A 67 -0.23 -2.87 6.29
N PHE A 68 -1.47 -3.36 6.32
CA PHE A 68 -2.67 -2.54 6.39
C PHE A 68 -2.72 -1.71 7.67
N PHE A 69 -2.63 -2.35 8.84
CA PHE A 69 -2.75 -1.64 10.13
C PHE A 69 -1.61 -0.66 10.36
N ARG A 70 -0.36 -1.01 10.02
CA ARG A 70 0.75 -0.07 10.18
C ARG A 70 0.58 1.16 9.28
N ALA A 71 0.13 0.98 8.04
CA ALA A 71 -0.06 2.09 7.12
C ALA A 71 -1.24 2.97 7.54
N GLY A 72 -2.32 2.36 8.03
CA GLY A 72 -3.48 3.09 8.55
C GLY A 72 -3.15 3.89 9.80
N ILE A 73 -2.52 3.27 10.80
CA ILE A 73 -2.12 3.96 12.03
C ILE A 73 -1.05 5.01 11.72
N GLY A 74 -0.08 4.71 10.85
CA GLY A 74 0.95 5.66 10.44
C GLY A 74 0.37 6.87 9.69
N GLY A 75 -0.58 6.65 8.78
CA GLY A 75 -1.29 7.72 8.07
C GLY A 75 -2.13 8.58 9.02
N LEU A 76 -2.89 7.92 9.91
CA LEU A 76 -3.69 8.58 10.95
C LEU A 76 -2.81 9.41 11.90
N ALA A 77 -1.61 8.93 12.24
CA ALA A 77 -0.68 9.69 13.08
C ALA A 77 -0.16 10.95 12.39
N ILE A 78 -0.02 10.96 11.06
CA ILE A 78 0.38 12.15 10.31
C ILE A 78 -0.77 13.15 10.18
N VAL A 79 -1.97 12.68 9.84
CA VAL A 79 -3.12 13.53 9.50
C VAL A 79 -3.95 13.91 10.74
N GLY A 80 -3.85 13.14 11.82
CA GLY A 80 -4.72 13.24 12.98
C GLY A 80 -6.10 12.64 12.73
N LEU A 81 -6.94 12.64 13.77
CA LEU A 81 -8.35 12.30 13.68
C LEU A 81 -9.14 13.24 14.59
N TRP A 82 -9.77 14.24 13.96
CA TRP A 82 -10.54 15.26 14.66
C TRP A 82 -11.67 14.67 15.50
N SER A 83 -12.42 13.70 14.96
CA SER A 83 -13.55 13.07 15.65
C SER A 83 -13.17 12.27 16.90
N ALA A 84 -11.90 11.91 17.05
CA ALA A 84 -11.38 11.16 18.20
C ALA A 84 -10.41 12.00 19.07
N ASN A 85 -10.31 13.31 18.82
CA ASN A 85 -9.34 14.21 19.48
C ASN A 85 -7.88 13.71 19.38
N ILE A 86 -7.53 13.04 18.28
CA ILE A 86 -6.15 12.61 18.03
C ILE A 86 -5.44 13.72 17.27
N ALA A 87 -4.50 14.39 17.93
CA ALA A 87 -3.71 15.43 17.32
C ALA A 87 -2.75 14.87 16.25
N PRO A 88 -2.57 15.56 15.10
CA PRO A 88 -1.63 15.16 14.07
C PRO A 88 -0.17 15.32 14.55
N ALA A 89 0.73 14.50 14.00
CA ALA A 89 2.16 14.56 14.31
C ALA A 89 2.79 15.91 13.96
N LEU A 90 2.26 16.57 12.94
CA LEU A 90 2.69 17.88 12.48
C LEU A 90 1.47 18.79 12.46
N ASP A 91 1.55 19.92 13.16
CA ASP A 91 0.45 20.87 13.23
C ASP A 91 0.92 22.31 12.97
N ALA A 92 0.05 23.12 12.39
CA ALA A 92 0.27 24.54 12.23
C ALA A 92 -0.32 25.29 13.44
N PRO A 93 0.38 26.29 14.00
CA PRO A 93 -0.22 27.19 14.99
C PRO A 93 -1.53 27.79 14.47
N ALA A 94 -2.50 28.05 15.36
CA ALA A 94 -3.81 28.57 14.98
C ALA A 94 -3.75 29.94 14.25
N ASP A 95 -2.70 30.72 14.51
CA ASP A 95 -2.39 32.02 13.91
C ASP A 95 -1.38 31.92 12.74
N ALA A 96 -1.12 30.71 12.24
CA ALA A 96 -0.14 30.51 11.19
C ALA A 96 -0.62 31.06 9.84
N SER A 97 0.27 31.78 9.16
CA SER A 97 0.11 32.18 7.76
C SER A 97 -0.05 30.99 6.82
N ASP A 98 -0.77 31.16 5.70
CA ASP A 98 -1.07 30.11 4.70
C ASP A 98 0.14 29.27 4.27
N TRP A 99 1.30 29.88 4.04
CA TRP A 99 2.50 29.14 3.63
C TRP A 99 3.00 28.16 4.70
N ARG A 100 2.79 28.46 5.99
CA ARG A 100 3.16 27.55 7.10
C ARG A 100 2.19 26.37 7.17
N ILE A 101 0.90 26.61 6.94
CA ILE A 101 -0.11 25.56 6.85
C ILE A 101 0.22 24.63 5.68
N ALA A 102 0.54 25.21 4.51
CA ALA A 102 1.00 24.46 3.35
C ALA A 102 2.28 23.66 3.65
N LEU A 103 3.28 24.26 4.30
CA LEU A 103 4.52 23.57 4.67
C LEU A 103 4.26 22.35 5.55
N VAL A 104 3.43 22.47 6.59
CA VAL A 104 3.05 21.36 7.48
C VAL A 104 2.41 20.24 6.68
N ARG A 105 1.41 20.59 5.86
CA ARG A 105 0.69 19.63 5.01
C ARG A 105 1.61 18.91 4.04
N TYR A 106 2.41 19.63 3.26
CA TYR A 106 3.32 19.03 2.27
C TYR A 106 4.44 18.21 2.91
N THR A 107 4.87 18.57 4.13
CA THR A 107 5.79 17.72 4.91
C THR A 107 5.13 16.39 5.28
N GLY A 108 3.87 16.40 5.72
CA GLY A 108 3.10 15.18 5.96
C GLY A 108 2.94 14.32 4.70
N VAL A 109 2.61 14.97 3.56
CA VAL A 109 2.53 14.30 2.25
C VAL A 109 3.87 13.67 1.87
N LEU A 110 4.98 14.39 2.05
CA LEU A 110 6.32 13.87 1.76
C LEU A 110 6.65 12.63 2.59
N ILE A 111 6.29 12.61 3.88
CA ILE A 111 6.50 11.45 4.75
C ILE A 111 5.73 10.23 4.22
N MET A 112 4.46 10.40 3.87
CA MET A 112 3.64 9.32 3.31
C MET A 112 4.15 8.86 1.94
N LEU A 113 4.55 9.80 1.09
CA LEU A 113 5.15 9.56 -0.23
C LEU A 113 6.38 8.65 -0.11
N VAL A 114 7.32 8.99 0.78
CA VAL A 114 8.50 8.17 1.05
C VAL A 114 8.11 6.75 1.47
N GLY A 115 7.11 6.61 2.35
CA GLY A 115 6.57 5.31 2.75
C GLY A 115 6.05 4.49 1.55
N VAL A 116 5.23 5.10 0.69
CA VAL A 116 4.70 4.45 -0.53
C VAL A 116 5.84 4.02 -1.46
N LEU A 117 6.85 4.87 -1.66
CA LEU A 117 8.02 4.54 -2.47
C LEU A 117 8.79 3.36 -1.90
N ILE A 118 9.08 3.35 -0.60
CA ILE A 118 9.77 2.24 0.09
C ILE A 118 9.00 0.93 -0.10
N GLN A 119 7.66 0.93 -0.01
CA GLN A 119 6.88 -0.30 -0.18
C GLN A 119 6.72 -0.71 -1.65
N SER A 120 6.74 0.24 -2.58
CA SER A 120 6.61 -0.03 -4.01
C SER A 120 7.90 -0.58 -4.62
N PHE A 121 9.06 -0.15 -4.10
CA PHE A 121 10.37 -0.59 -4.53
C PHE A 121 10.94 -1.66 -3.60
N ARG A 122 11.06 -2.90 -4.09
CA ARG A 122 11.71 -3.97 -3.34
C ARG A 122 13.02 -4.38 -4.00
N SER A 123 14.10 -4.29 -3.24
CA SER A 123 15.42 -4.79 -3.64
C SER A 123 15.72 -6.07 -2.86
N GLU A 124 15.56 -7.23 -3.50
CA GLU A 124 16.06 -8.51 -2.95
C GLU A 124 17.29 -9.04 -3.71
N LYS A 125 17.19 -9.15 -5.04
CA LYS A 125 18.31 -9.58 -5.91
C LYS A 125 18.31 -8.88 -7.28
N ARG A 126 17.14 -8.43 -7.75
CA ARG A 126 16.93 -7.47 -8.84
C ARG A 126 15.83 -6.51 -8.40
N SER A 127 15.95 -5.23 -8.74
CA SER A 127 14.94 -4.21 -8.41
C SER A 127 13.65 -4.51 -9.17
N ALA A 128 12.61 -4.94 -8.45
CA ALA A 128 11.29 -5.17 -8.99
C ALA A 128 10.27 -4.28 -8.29
N MET A 129 9.28 -3.83 -9.05
CA MET A 129 8.22 -2.96 -8.57
C MET A 129 7.02 -3.80 -8.17
N PHE A 130 6.54 -3.63 -6.95
CA PHE A 130 5.43 -4.40 -6.40
C PHE A 130 4.27 -3.48 -6.08
N PRO A 131 3.02 -3.93 -6.31
CA PRO A 131 1.83 -3.19 -5.90
C PRO A 131 1.63 -3.35 -4.39
N PRO A 132 1.83 -2.31 -3.55
CA PRO A 132 1.73 -2.44 -2.10
C PRO A 132 0.26 -2.29 -1.66
N ILE A 133 -0.62 -3.17 -2.17
CA ILE A 133 -2.08 -3.03 -2.09
C ILE A 133 -2.57 -2.82 -0.66
N PHE A 134 -2.18 -3.69 0.27
CA PHE A 134 -2.66 -3.61 1.66
C PHE A 134 -2.12 -2.39 2.39
N TYR A 135 -0.87 -1.99 2.12
CA TYR A 135 -0.31 -0.75 2.65
C TYR A 135 -1.10 0.47 2.15
N LEU A 136 -1.40 0.54 0.85
CA LEU A 136 -2.19 1.62 0.27
C LEU A 136 -3.63 1.62 0.78
N SER A 137 -4.23 0.44 0.97
CA SER A 137 -5.54 0.32 1.60
C SER A 137 -5.50 0.87 3.01
N GLY A 138 -4.55 0.43 3.83
CA GLY A 138 -4.37 0.93 5.18
C GLY A 138 -4.18 2.44 5.20
N LEU A 139 -3.28 2.96 4.37
CA LEU A 139 -3.01 4.39 4.26
C LEU A 139 -4.29 5.17 3.93
N THR A 140 -5.09 4.71 2.97
CA THR A 140 -6.38 5.32 2.61
C THR A 140 -7.35 5.35 3.78
N PHE A 141 -7.42 4.28 4.60
CA PHE A 141 -8.22 4.27 5.83
C PHE A 141 -7.75 5.34 6.82
N GLY A 142 -6.43 5.53 6.95
CA GLY A 142 -5.84 6.53 7.82
C GLY A 142 -5.97 7.97 7.33
N THR A 143 -6.14 8.19 6.02
CA THR A 143 -6.07 9.54 5.41
C THR A 143 -7.41 10.05 4.88
N CYS A 144 -8.28 9.19 4.36
CA CYS A 144 -9.59 9.55 3.78
C CYS A 144 -10.79 9.16 4.63
N GLY A 145 -10.55 8.52 5.77
CA GLY A 145 -11.60 8.00 6.64
C GLY A 145 -12.12 6.62 6.23
N VAL A 146 -12.77 5.97 7.20
CA VAL A 146 -13.17 4.56 7.12
C VAL A 146 -14.19 4.31 6.01
N THR A 147 -15.19 5.19 5.85
CA THR A 147 -16.27 5.00 4.88
C THR A 147 -15.77 5.00 3.43
N VAL A 148 -15.03 6.05 3.05
CA VAL A 148 -14.44 6.17 1.70
C VAL A 148 -13.51 5.00 1.42
N ALA A 149 -12.62 4.69 2.36
CA ALA A 149 -11.64 3.64 2.19
C ALA A 149 -12.29 2.25 2.08
N ALA A 150 -13.29 1.94 2.92
CA ALA A 150 -13.99 0.67 2.89
C ALA A 150 -14.75 0.46 1.58
N LEU A 151 -15.52 1.46 1.14
CA LEU A 151 -16.27 1.40 -0.13
C LEU A 151 -15.32 1.19 -1.32
N ALA A 152 -14.25 1.99 -1.39
CA ALA A 152 -13.27 1.88 -2.46
C ALA A 152 -12.57 0.52 -2.45
N VAL A 153 -12.15 0.00 -1.28
CA VAL A 153 -11.48 -1.31 -1.17
C VAL A 153 -12.42 -2.44 -1.55
N VAL A 154 -13.63 -2.48 -0.98
CA VAL A 154 -14.60 -3.55 -1.23
C VAL A 154 -14.96 -3.58 -2.71
N LEU A 155 -15.32 -2.45 -3.30
CA LEU A 155 -15.72 -2.39 -4.69
C LEU A 155 -14.55 -2.74 -5.64
N THR A 156 -13.33 -2.30 -5.33
CA THR A 156 -12.15 -2.71 -6.11
C THR A 156 -11.97 -4.23 -6.09
N TRP A 157 -12.12 -4.87 -4.93
CA TRP A 157 -11.98 -6.32 -4.82
C TRP A 157 -13.12 -7.10 -5.48
N VAL A 158 -14.34 -6.58 -5.45
CA VAL A 158 -15.49 -7.14 -6.19
C VAL A 158 -15.24 -7.08 -7.70
N LEU A 159 -14.74 -5.94 -8.19
CA LEU A 159 -14.48 -5.74 -9.61
C LEU A 159 -13.14 -6.35 -10.07
N ASN A 160 -12.26 -6.77 -9.18
CA ASN A 160 -10.94 -7.33 -9.53
C ASN A 160 -11.02 -8.55 -10.46
N THR A 161 -12.13 -9.29 -10.46
CA THR A 161 -12.37 -10.41 -11.38
C THR A 161 -12.39 -9.99 -12.85
N THR A 162 -12.65 -8.71 -13.14
CA THR A 162 -12.69 -8.15 -14.51
C THR A 162 -11.40 -7.41 -14.89
N LEU A 163 -10.44 -7.28 -13.97
CA LEU A 163 -9.24 -6.46 -14.16
C LEU A 163 -8.03 -7.27 -14.59
N SER A 164 -7.34 -6.79 -15.63
CA SER A 164 -6.17 -7.43 -16.23
C SER A 164 -4.87 -7.08 -15.50
N GLY A 165 -4.83 -7.31 -14.18
CA GLY A 165 -3.61 -7.24 -13.36
C GLY A 165 -3.44 -5.98 -12.49
N PRO A 166 -2.26 -5.80 -11.87
CA PRO A 166 -2.09 -4.84 -10.77
C PRO A 166 -2.21 -3.36 -11.12
N VAL A 167 -1.86 -3.00 -12.36
CA VAL A 167 -2.01 -1.63 -12.86
C VAL A 167 -3.49 -1.26 -12.90
N ALA A 168 -4.32 -2.11 -13.52
CA ALA A 168 -5.76 -1.90 -13.60
C ALA A 168 -6.40 -1.87 -12.21
N PHE A 169 -5.97 -2.75 -11.31
CA PHE A 169 -6.41 -2.78 -9.91
C PHE A 169 -6.16 -1.44 -9.19
N LEU A 170 -4.92 -0.96 -9.20
CA LEU A 170 -4.55 0.28 -8.49
C LEU A 170 -5.15 1.53 -9.15
N SER A 171 -5.27 1.55 -10.48
CA SER A 171 -5.96 2.63 -11.20
C SER A 171 -7.44 2.70 -10.82
N LEU A 172 -8.15 1.57 -10.84
CA LEU A 172 -9.54 1.52 -10.40
C LEU A 172 -9.65 1.94 -8.92
N TYR A 173 -8.74 1.47 -8.07
CA TYR A 173 -8.76 1.81 -6.67
C TYR A 173 -8.59 3.33 -6.45
N ALA A 174 -7.63 3.96 -7.12
CA ALA A 174 -7.43 5.41 -7.06
C ALA A 174 -8.66 6.19 -7.55
N LEU A 175 -9.29 5.74 -8.65
CA LEU A 175 -10.52 6.33 -9.18
C LEU A 175 -11.68 6.23 -8.18
N LEU A 176 -11.84 5.08 -7.52
CA LEU A 176 -12.88 4.88 -6.52
C LEU A 176 -12.62 5.69 -5.24
N VAL A 177 -11.35 5.85 -4.82
CA VAL A 177 -10.99 6.74 -3.71
C VAL A 177 -11.32 8.20 -4.06
N ALA A 178 -10.97 8.65 -5.26
CA ALA A 178 -11.31 10.00 -5.71
C ALA A 178 -12.83 10.20 -5.83
N GLY A 179 -13.53 9.24 -6.44
CA GLY A 179 -14.98 9.28 -6.62
C GLY A 179 -15.72 9.30 -5.28
N PHE A 180 -15.58 8.26 -4.46
CA PHE A 180 -16.26 8.21 -3.16
C PHE A 180 -15.79 9.33 -2.23
N GLY A 181 -14.50 9.69 -2.26
CA GLY A 181 -13.98 10.80 -1.47
C GLY A 181 -14.61 12.13 -1.85
N ALA A 182 -14.82 12.40 -3.14
CA ALA A 182 -15.46 13.64 -3.58
C ALA A 182 -16.93 13.77 -3.13
N PHE A 183 -17.63 12.65 -2.93
CA PHE A 183 -19.04 12.66 -2.49
C PHE A 183 -19.22 12.54 -0.97
N LEU A 184 -18.27 11.93 -0.26
CA LEU A 184 -18.44 11.52 1.14
C LEU A 184 -17.41 12.14 2.10
N ASN A 185 -16.48 12.97 1.62
CA ASN A 185 -15.47 13.61 2.44
C ASN A 185 -15.38 15.11 2.11
N ASP A 186 -15.35 15.93 3.16
CA ASP A 186 -15.32 17.40 3.03
C ASP A 186 -13.95 17.94 2.61
N ASP A 187 -12.87 17.21 2.89
CA ASP A 187 -11.50 17.60 2.52
C ASP A 187 -11.09 17.01 1.16
N LEU A 188 -11.55 17.66 0.09
CA LEU A 188 -11.23 17.28 -1.30
C LEU A 188 -9.72 17.26 -1.59
N GLN A 189 -8.94 18.10 -0.89
CA GLN A 189 -7.50 18.14 -1.08
C GLN A 189 -6.85 16.88 -0.51
N GLN A 190 -7.27 16.45 0.67
CA GLN A 190 -6.83 15.20 1.29
C GLN A 190 -7.24 13.96 0.48
N VAL A 191 -8.44 13.99 -0.12
CA VAL A 191 -8.90 12.97 -1.07
C VAL A 191 -7.97 12.91 -2.28
N GLY A 192 -7.65 14.07 -2.87
CA GLY A 192 -6.74 14.16 -4.02
C GLY A 192 -5.33 13.63 -3.70
N ILE A 193 -4.79 13.96 -2.51
CA ILE A 193 -3.51 13.42 -2.02
C ILE A 193 -3.57 11.90 -1.93
N SER A 194 -4.60 11.36 -1.30
CA SER A 194 -4.71 9.91 -1.08
C SER A 194 -4.90 9.14 -2.39
N ALA A 195 -5.77 9.62 -3.29
CA ALA A 195 -5.91 9.05 -4.62
C ALA A 195 -4.59 9.11 -5.42
N GLY A 196 -3.88 10.23 -5.33
CA GLY A 196 -2.56 10.40 -5.94
C GLY A 196 -1.52 9.41 -5.40
N LEU A 197 -1.48 9.19 -4.08
CA LEU A 197 -0.60 8.22 -3.44
C LEU A 197 -0.92 6.77 -3.86
N VAL A 198 -2.21 6.43 -4.02
CA VAL A 198 -2.64 5.12 -4.53
C VAL A 198 -2.26 4.93 -6.00
N PHE A 199 -2.39 5.97 -6.83
CA PHE A 199 -2.06 5.93 -8.24
C PHE A 199 -0.54 5.99 -8.52
N LEU A 200 0.25 6.48 -7.57
CA LEU A 200 1.68 6.71 -7.75
C LEU A 200 2.46 5.48 -8.27
N PRO A 201 2.27 4.24 -7.74
CA PRO A 201 3.00 3.08 -8.24
C PRO A 201 2.66 2.77 -9.71
N VAL A 202 1.42 3.06 -10.13
CA VAL A 202 1.01 2.94 -11.54
C VAL A 202 1.75 3.96 -12.39
N LEU A 203 1.74 5.23 -11.98
CA LEU A 203 2.42 6.30 -12.70
C LEU A 203 3.91 5.99 -12.89
N ILE A 204 4.60 5.59 -11.83
CA ILE A 204 6.02 5.24 -11.88
C ILE A 204 6.25 3.99 -12.75
N SER A 205 5.37 2.98 -12.67
CA SER A 205 5.45 1.78 -13.52
C SER A 205 5.38 2.12 -15.01
N LEU A 206 4.47 3.02 -15.38
CA LEU A 206 4.31 3.52 -16.75
C LEU A 206 5.51 4.34 -17.20
N LEU A 207 5.94 5.31 -16.39
CA LEU A 207 7.09 6.18 -16.70
C LEU A 207 8.40 5.39 -16.83
N ALA A 208 8.62 4.42 -15.93
CA ALA A 208 9.81 3.58 -15.94
C ALA A 208 9.73 2.44 -16.98
N LYS A 209 8.60 2.27 -17.67
CA LYS A 209 8.31 1.13 -18.56
C LYS A 209 8.59 -0.23 -17.88
N LYS A 210 8.39 -0.30 -16.56
CA LYS A 210 8.61 -1.51 -15.75
C LYS A 210 7.27 -2.04 -15.29
N ARG A 211 6.96 -3.30 -15.58
CA ARG A 211 5.71 -3.94 -15.12
C ARG A 211 5.69 -4.00 -13.58
N LEU A 212 4.54 -3.72 -12.99
CA LEU A 212 4.23 -4.14 -11.62
C LEU A 212 4.11 -5.67 -11.61
N VAL A 213 5.07 -6.35 -10.99
CA VAL A 213 5.14 -7.81 -11.03
C VAL A 213 4.53 -8.38 -9.77
N HIS A 214 3.57 -9.30 -9.92
CA HIS A 214 3.25 -10.24 -8.83
C HIS A 214 4.23 -11.39 -8.94
N PHE A 215 4.93 -11.77 -7.85
CA PHE A 215 5.96 -12.82 -7.90
C PHE A 215 5.41 -14.09 -8.59
N SER A 216 5.81 -14.31 -9.84
CA SER A 216 5.80 -15.60 -10.49
C SER A 216 7.26 -16.02 -10.58
N LYS A 217 7.61 -17.08 -9.85
CA LYS A 217 8.95 -17.65 -9.95
C LYS A 217 9.01 -18.31 -11.33
N LYS A 218 9.92 -17.86 -12.21
CA LYS A 218 10.19 -18.55 -13.48
C LYS A 218 10.32 -20.05 -13.20
N VAL A 219 9.37 -20.84 -13.68
CA VAL A 219 9.57 -22.28 -13.85
C VAL A 219 10.69 -22.39 -14.87
N LYS A 220 11.81 -22.97 -14.45
CA LYS A 220 12.87 -23.37 -15.36
C LYS A 220 12.22 -24.42 -16.25
N ALA A 221 11.94 -24.10 -17.52
CA ALA A 221 11.44 -25.08 -18.49
C ALA A 221 12.43 -26.25 -18.50
N GLY A 222 12.05 -27.32 -17.82
CA GLY A 222 12.85 -28.52 -17.70
C GLY A 222 12.53 -29.40 -18.89
N GLY A 223 13.50 -29.53 -19.80
CA GLY A 223 13.71 -30.68 -20.68
C GLY A 223 12.60 -30.98 -21.68
N GLN A 224 12.82 -30.60 -22.94
CA GLN A 224 12.34 -31.42 -24.05
C GLN A 224 12.87 -32.86 -23.85
N PRO A 225 12.04 -33.91 -24.01
CA PRO A 225 12.58 -35.25 -24.18
C PRO A 225 13.33 -35.29 -25.52
N ALA A 226 14.60 -35.68 -25.47
CA ALA A 226 15.34 -36.09 -26.65
C ALA A 226 15.12 -37.59 -26.84
N GLY A 227 14.71 -37.97 -28.05
CA GLY A 227 14.77 -39.36 -28.56
C GLY A 227 13.54 -40.19 -28.28
#